data_AF-A0A845S8D7-F1
#
_entry.id   AF-A0A845S8D7-F1
#
_cell.length_a   1.000
_cell.length_b   1.000
_cell.length_c   1.000
_cell.angle_alpha   90.00
_cell.angle_beta   90.00
_cell.angle_gamma   90.00
#
_symmetry.space_group_name_H-M   'P 1'
#
loop_
_entity.id
_entity.type
_entity.pdbx_description
1 polymer ?
#
loop_
_entity_poly.entity_id
_entity_poly.type
_entity_poly.pdbx_seq_one_letter_code
_entity_poly.pdbx_strand_id
1 'polypeptide(L)'
;MPDKSESSVKLYSYADDLPKNGKGMLIPRPKQTPPTHTFTPMSARKTSSRSLKRVAVVVAGVAAIILVSMTGYGLVAQQNLAAAPTVTIVNPYDQRTTELTYGPQEAFSREALFTGTRDSFIDEGITFIEVDLTKEQLRFFKKGVLYQSATIVRTSETGSWWDTPSGLYKIEKKTPEFFTNIGQVYFPWVLSFEKNFIIHGWPTYPGDRPVSADFTGGGIRLDDAAAEALYSAVSVGTPVLVHKRQEQTAKVFVYEPQVPDIDTKHYFIADIENGTVMAATNLDQPVPIASLTKLMTAVVAAEQLDLDGRVKAVAPTFVTTLIPRLEGRTSVSLYSLLQLLLVESSNEAAETIAGEMGRAGFIAAMNTKARQLGMLHTNFADPSGLSAENTASLGDLYTLTRYIYENRRFIFELTANTNLASAHVGGEFDGLINFNEVKDMDNFIGGKVGETLAAGQTSISLHRLSFQGQERILAVILLGSTNRTSDVQALIAYVQNRFGN
;
A
#
# COMPACT_ATOMS: atom_id res chain seq x y z
N MET A 1 17.98 21.05 53.26
CA MET A 1 18.15 21.10 51.79
C MET A 1 17.67 19.77 51.25
N PRO A 2 16.59 19.72 50.45
CA PRO A 2 16.06 18.45 50.01
C PRO A 2 16.81 17.94 48.77
N ASP A 3 16.75 16.62 48.70
CA ASP A 3 17.52 15.66 47.93
C ASP A 3 17.07 15.60 46.46
N LYS A 4 18.02 15.36 45.55
CA LYS A 4 17.75 15.13 44.13
C LYS A 4 17.51 13.63 43.94
N SER A 5 16.27 13.19 44.07
CA SER A 5 15.87 11.85 43.66
C SER A 5 15.57 11.80 42.15
N GLU A 6 16.23 10.86 41.49
CA GLU A 6 16.06 10.41 40.12
C GLU A 6 14.60 10.34 39.66
N SER A 7 14.28 11.02 38.55
CA SER A 7 13.07 10.75 37.79
C SER A 7 13.30 9.50 36.93
N SER A 8 13.07 8.33 37.52
CA SER A 8 13.02 7.07 36.77
C SER A 8 11.77 7.08 35.89
N VAL A 9 11.97 7.00 34.57
CA VAL A 9 10.90 6.74 33.61
C VAL A 9 10.41 5.32 33.88
N LYS A 10 9.22 5.21 34.46
CA LYS A 10 8.58 3.92 34.69
C LYS A 10 7.98 3.43 33.38
N LEU A 11 8.66 2.50 32.71
CA LEU A 11 8.10 1.78 31.57
C LEU A 11 7.02 0.84 32.10
N TYR A 12 5.77 1.10 31.72
CA TYR A 12 4.65 0.23 32.02
C TYR A 12 4.76 -1.06 31.20
N SER A 13 4.56 -2.20 31.86
CA SER A 13 4.66 -3.53 31.26
C SER A 13 3.29 -4.03 30.80
N TYR A 14 3.25 -5.01 29.90
CA TYR A 14 2.02 -5.70 29.48
C TYR A 14 1.17 -6.21 30.66
N ALA A 15 1.79 -6.54 31.80
CA ALA A 15 1.11 -6.99 33.00
C ALA A 15 0.31 -5.87 33.71
N ASP A 16 0.63 -4.60 33.47
CA ASP A 16 -0.04 -3.45 34.07
C ASP A 16 -1.39 -3.11 33.40
N ASP A 17 -1.60 -3.62 32.18
CA ASP A 17 -2.81 -3.42 31.36
C ASP A 17 -3.79 -4.60 31.39
N LEU A 18 -3.50 -5.65 32.18
CA LEU A 18 -4.42 -6.79 32.31
C LEU A 18 -5.65 -6.41 33.18
N PRO A 19 -6.88 -6.72 32.74
CA PRO A 19 -8.07 -6.46 33.54
C PRO A 19 -8.04 -7.27 34.84
N LYS A 20 -8.08 -6.57 35.97
CA LYS A 20 -8.21 -7.21 37.29
C LYS A 20 -9.69 -7.46 37.60
N ASN A 21 -9.98 -8.61 38.21
CA ASN A 21 -11.32 -9.01 38.61
C ASN A 21 -11.88 -8.09 39.71
N GLY A 22 -12.53 -7.02 39.29
CA GLY A 22 -13.28 -6.08 40.12
C GLY A 22 -13.91 -5.01 39.23
N LYS A 23 -15.14 -4.59 39.53
CA LYS A 23 -15.80 -3.49 38.81
C LYS A 23 -15.05 -2.18 39.09
N GLY A 24 -14.01 -1.87 38.31
CA GLY A 24 -13.17 -0.69 38.45
C GLY A 24 -13.55 0.41 37.47
N MET A 25 -13.92 1.58 37.99
CA MET A 25 -13.79 2.85 37.26
C MET A 25 -12.30 3.17 37.06
N LEU A 26 -11.96 3.77 35.92
CA LEU A 26 -10.65 4.34 35.65
C LEU A 26 -10.30 5.39 36.74
N ILE A 27 -9.03 5.40 37.16
CA ILE A 27 -8.46 6.43 38.04
C ILE A 27 -8.69 7.79 37.34
N PRO A 28 -9.27 8.82 38.01
CA PRO A 28 -9.46 10.11 37.39
C PRO A 28 -8.09 10.74 37.09
N ARG A 29 -7.79 10.96 35.82
CA ARG A 29 -6.71 11.87 35.43
C ARG A 29 -7.09 13.29 35.89
N PRO A 30 -6.13 14.12 36.34
CA PRO A 30 -6.37 15.54 36.52
C PRO A 30 -6.86 16.10 35.17
N LYS A 31 -8.00 16.81 35.18
CA LYS A 31 -8.46 17.56 34.01
C LYS A 31 -7.37 18.54 33.61
N GLN A 32 -6.57 18.20 32.61
CA GLN A 32 -5.87 19.20 31.84
C GLN A 32 -6.94 19.89 31.00
N THR A 33 -7.09 21.19 31.20
CA THR A 33 -7.99 22.02 30.39
C THR A 33 -7.59 21.83 28.93
N PRO A 34 -8.47 21.32 28.06
CA PRO A 34 -8.17 21.20 26.64
C PRO A 34 -7.90 22.58 26.06
N PRO A 35 -7.09 22.71 25.00
CA PRO A 35 -7.10 23.93 24.20
C PRO A 35 -8.55 24.25 23.82
N THR A 36 -8.95 25.49 24.01
CA THR A 36 -10.33 25.95 23.78
C THR A 36 -10.65 25.79 22.29
N HIS A 37 -11.45 24.78 21.95
CA HIS A 37 -12.07 24.68 20.63
C HIS A 37 -13.25 25.65 20.59
N THR A 38 -13.08 26.80 19.94
CA THR A 38 -14.19 27.68 19.59
C THR A 38 -15.04 27.00 18.52
N PHE A 39 -16.18 26.44 18.93
CA PHE A 39 -17.27 26.12 18.03
C PHE A 39 -17.94 27.44 17.63
N THR A 40 -17.79 27.82 16.35
CA THR A 40 -18.69 28.83 15.77
C THR A 40 -19.92 28.08 15.26
N PRO A 41 -21.10 28.18 15.89
CA PRO A 41 -22.31 27.65 15.27
C PRO A 41 -22.56 28.44 13.98
N MET A 42 -22.76 27.74 12.86
CA MET A 42 -23.31 28.37 11.66
C MET A 42 -24.74 28.82 11.97
N SER A 43 -24.88 30.06 12.41
CA SER A 43 -26.09 30.84 12.21
C SER A 43 -26.30 30.95 10.70
N ALA A 44 -27.47 30.53 10.23
CA ALA A 44 -27.93 30.70 8.86
C ALA A 44 -27.59 32.11 8.36
N ARG A 45 -26.91 32.18 7.22
CA ARG A 45 -26.59 33.42 6.53
C ARG A 45 -27.90 34.14 6.20
N LYS A 46 -28.27 35.12 7.04
CA LYS A 46 -29.27 36.13 6.70
C LYS A 46 -28.75 36.90 5.50
N THR A 47 -29.38 36.72 4.36
CA THR A 47 -29.32 37.68 3.26
C THR A 47 -29.95 38.97 3.73
N SER A 48 -29.17 40.06 3.79
CA SER A 48 -29.74 41.39 3.96
C SER A 48 -30.37 41.81 2.64
N SER A 49 -31.70 41.89 2.57
CA SER A 49 -32.36 42.78 1.62
C SER A 49 -32.98 43.95 2.39
N ARG A 50 -32.64 45.16 1.94
CA ARG A 50 -33.22 46.40 2.45
C ARG A 50 -34.73 46.38 2.18
N SER A 51 -35.47 46.91 3.16
CA SER A 51 -36.90 47.10 3.11
C SER A 51 -37.37 47.82 1.85
N LEU A 52 -38.43 47.31 1.22
CA LEU A 52 -39.48 48.13 0.61
C LEU A 52 -40.79 47.34 0.54
N LYS A 53 -41.75 47.84 1.33
CA LYS A 53 -43.21 47.71 1.28
C LYS A 53 -43.80 46.88 0.13
N ARG A 54 -44.65 45.89 0.45
CA ARG A 54 -46.12 45.89 0.22
C ARG A 54 -46.71 44.49 0.43
N VAL A 55 -47.87 44.49 1.09
CA VAL A 55 -48.79 43.37 1.30
C VAL A 55 -49.37 42.90 -0.03
N ALA A 56 -49.44 41.58 -0.25
CA ALA A 56 -50.50 40.95 -1.04
C ALA A 56 -50.57 39.43 -0.77
N VAL A 57 -51.74 38.99 -0.31
CA VAL A 57 -52.19 37.60 -0.24
C VAL A 57 -52.75 37.22 -1.61
N VAL A 58 -52.37 36.07 -2.18
CA VAL A 58 -53.19 35.34 -3.17
C VAL A 58 -53.00 33.83 -2.98
N VAL A 59 -54.14 33.15 -2.80
CA VAL A 59 -54.35 31.71 -2.80
C VAL A 59 -54.86 31.28 -4.18
N ALA A 60 -54.33 30.20 -4.74
CA ALA A 60 -54.98 29.28 -5.70
C ALA A 60 -54.10 28.02 -5.80
N GLY A 61 -54.53 26.76 -5.72
CA GLY A 61 -55.87 26.16 -5.76
C GLY A 61 -56.02 25.28 -7.02
N VAL A 62 -56.21 23.95 -6.81
CA VAL A 62 -56.70 22.90 -7.75
C VAL A 62 -55.62 22.20 -8.62
N ALA A 63 -55.51 20.87 -8.79
CA ALA A 63 -56.29 19.66 -8.43
C ALA A 63 -55.34 18.42 -8.36
N ALA A 64 -55.47 17.54 -7.36
CA ALA A 64 -56.21 16.26 -7.34
C ALA A 64 -55.48 15.10 -8.07
N ILE A 65 -54.84 14.18 -7.32
CA ILE A 65 -55.37 12.85 -6.93
C ILE A 65 -55.54 11.92 -8.14
N ILE A 66 -54.59 10.99 -8.31
CA ILE A 66 -54.75 9.54 -8.52
C ILE A 66 -53.36 8.91 -8.38
N LEU A 67 -53.28 7.76 -7.67
CA LEU A 67 -52.13 6.89 -7.33
C LEU A 67 -51.55 7.01 -5.90
N VAL A 68 -52.45 6.82 -4.95
CA VAL A 68 -52.23 6.39 -3.55
C VAL A 68 -51.87 4.90 -3.49
N SER A 69 -50.81 4.45 -4.16
CA SER A 69 -50.39 3.03 -4.06
C SER A 69 -48.88 2.76 -4.09
N MET A 70 -48.02 3.78 -4.06
CA MET A 70 -46.56 3.59 -3.94
C MET A 70 -45.92 4.37 -2.78
N THR A 71 -46.71 4.92 -1.85
CA THR A 71 -46.20 5.68 -0.68
C THR A 71 -46.06 4.86 0.60
N GLY A 72 -46.21 3.52 0.54
CA GLY A 72 -46.16 2.65 1.71
C GLY A 72 -44.82 1.97 2.02
N TYR A 73 -43.90 1.86 1.04
CA TYR A 73 -42.65 1.10 1.21
C TYR A 73 -41.37 1.96 1.24
N GLY A 74 -41.46 3.25 0.91
CA GLY A 74 -40.29 4.14 0.82
C GLY A 74 -39.92 4.89 2.10
N LEU A 75 -40.74 4.85 3.16
CA LEU A 75 -40.60 5.72 4.33
C LEU A 75 -40.17 5.02 5.64
N VAL A 76 -40.01 3.70 5.64
CA VAL A 76 -39.48 2.94 6.80
C VAL A 76 -37.99 2.58 6.64
N ALA A 77 -37.43 2.67 5.44
CA ALA A 77 -36.05 2.27 5.17
C ALA A 77 -35.00 3.40 5.29
N GLN A 78 -35.39 4.63 5.65
CA GLN A 78 -34.48 5.79 5.59
C GLN A 78 -34.16 6.46 6.93
N GLN A 79 -34.52 5.85 8.06
CA GLN A 79 -34.25 6.44 9.40
C GLN A 79 -33.10 5.81 10.19
N ASN A 80 -32.28 4.92 9.62
CA ASN A 80 -31.11 4.33 10.31
C ASN A 80 -29.86 4.16 9.42
N LEU A 81 -29.56 5.13 8.56
CA LEU A 81 -28.19 5.30 8.04
C LEU A 81 -27.56 6.45 8.82
N ALA A 82 -27.12 6.16 10.05
CA ALA A 82 -26.13 7.01 10.69
C ALA A 82 -24.91 7.04 9.75
N ALA A 83 -24.54 8.22 9.26
CA ALA A 83 -23.30 8.39 8.53
C ALA A 83 -22.15 7.86 9.40
N ALA A 84 -21.31 6.98 8.84
CA ALA A 84 -20.14 6.49 9.53
C ALA A 84 -19.28 7.69 9.96
N PRO A 85 -18.74 7.73 11.19
CA PRO A 85 -17.93 8.84 11.65
C PRO A 85 -16.75 9.05 10.69
N THR A 86 -16.63 10.26 10.15
CA THR A 86 -15.48 10.68 9.35
C THR A 86 -14.41 11.11 10.34
N VAL A 87 -13.37 10.31 10.49
CA VAL A 87 -12.28 10.64 11.40
C VAL A 87 -11.36 11.61 10.68
N THR A 88 -11.10 12.76 11.29
CA THR A 88 -10.20 13.78 10.72
C THR A 88 -8.92 13.88 11.52
N ILE A 89 -7.77 13.83 10.86
CA ILE A 89 -6.48 14.15 11.50
C ILE A 89 -6.20 15.63 11.33
N VAL A 90 -5.87 16.30 12.42
CA VAL A 90 -5.31 17.66 12.41
C VAL A 90 -3.80 17.53 12.47
N ASN A 91 -3.11 17.98 11.42
CA ASN A 91 -1.66 18.05 11.43
C ASN A 91 -1.21 19.08 12.50
N PRO A 92 -0.38 18.70 13.50
CA PRO A 92 0.00 19.59 14.59
C PRO A 92 0.94 20.73 14.15
N TYR A 93 1.53 20.65 12.96
CA TYR A 93 2.49 21.64 12.45
C TYR A 93 1.85 22.68 11.52
N ASP A 94 0.85 22.30 10.74
CA ASP A 94 0.22 23.19 9.75
C ASP A 94 -1.31 23.33 9.90
N GLN A 95 -1.89 22.65 10.89
CA GLN A 95 -3.33 22.64 11.20
C GLN A 95 -4.24 22.20 10.05
N ARG A 96 -3.71 21.58 9.00
CA ARG A 96 -4.55 21.04 7.91
C ARG A 96 -5.32 19.83 8.41
N THR A 97 -6.63 19.84 8.12
CA THR A 97 -7.55 18.73 8.36
C THR A 97 -7.54 17.80 7.16
N THR A 98 -7.10 16.56 7.35
CA THR A 98 -7.20 15.52 6.32
C THR A 98 -8.24 14.49 6.77
N GLU A 99 -9.23 14.20 5.92
CA GLU A 99 -10.15 13.08 6.15
C GLU A 99 -9.37 11.77 6.08
N LEU A 100 -9.54 10.90 7.07
CA LEU A 100 -8.94 9.58 7.06
C LEU A 100 -9.68 8.69 6.05
N THR A 101 -9.01 8.39 4.95
CA THR A 101 -9.47 7.42 3.95
C THR A 101 -9.03 6.01 4.33
N TYR A 102 -9.88 5.01 4.07
CA TYR A 102 -9.45 3.62 4.24
C TYR A 102 -8.29 3.27 3.28
N GLY A 103 -7.35 2.47 3.76
CA GLY A 103 -6.17 1.96 3.05
C GLY A 103 -4.87 2.12 3.83
N PRO A 104 -3.74 1.73 3.21
CA PRO A 104 -2.40 1.96 3.74
C PRO A 104 -2.14 3.44 3.95
N GLN A 105 -1.59 3.79 5.11
CA GLN A 105 -1.18 5.15 5.44
C GLN A 105 0.12 5.13 6.24
N GLU A 106 1.20 5.58 5.60
CA GLU A 106 2.54 5.64 6.20
C GLU A 106 2.57 6.44 7.50
N ALA A 107 1.69 7.44 7.64
CA ALA A 107 1.61 8.28 8.83
C ALA A 107 1.35 7.45 10.12
N PHE A 108 0.64 6.33 10.02
CA PHE A 108 0.39 5.43 11.16
C PHE A 108 1.60 4.58 11.56
N SER A 109 2.69 4.57 10.79
CA SER A 109 3.98 4.03 11.25
C SER A 109 4.59 4.86 12.38
N ARG A 110 4.14 6.11 12.56
CA ARG A 110 4.54 7.01 13.65
C ARG A 110 3.69 6.74 14.88
N GLU A 111 4.32 6.27 15.95
CA GLU A 111 3.65 5.84 17.19
C GLU A 111 2.74 6.94 17.80
N ALA A 112 3.15 8.20 17.74
CA ALA A 112 2.38 9.33 18.26
C ALA A 112 1.04 9.51 17.52
N LEU A 113 1.04 9.38 16.19
CA LEU A 113 -0.18 9.55 15.40
C LEU A 113 -1.11 8.34 15.57
N PHE A 114 -0.57 7.13 15.53
CA PHE A 114 -1.33 5.91 15.80
C PHE A 114 -2.01 5.96 17.18
N THR A 115 -1.24 6.30 18.22
CA THR A 115 -1.75 6.41 19.58
C THR A 115 -2.82 7.49 19.71
N GLY A 116 -2.58 8.66 19.11
CA GLY A 116 -3.55 9.77 19.12
C GLY A 116 -4.87 9.39 18.45
N THR A 117 -4.82 8.73 17.29
CA THR A 117 -6.03 8.27 16.59
C THR A 117 -6.76 7.18 17.36
N ARG A 118 -6.04 6.20 17.93
CA ARG A 118 -6.62 5.17 18.80
C ARG A 118 -7.36 5.79 19.98
N ASP A 119 -6.74 6.74 20.67
CA ASP A 119 -7.34 7.40 21.84
C ASP A 119 -8.60 8.20 21.42
N SER A 120 -8.58 8.87 20.27
CA SER A 120 -9.77 9.53 19.70
C SER A 120 -10.90 8.53 19.44
N PHE A 121 -10.59 7.35 18.88
CA PHE A 121 -11.61 6.32 18.63
C PHE A 121 -12.24 5.82 19.92
N ILE A 122 -11.42 5.67 20.97
CA ILE A 122 -11.89 5.28 22.31
C ILE A 122 -12.81 6.36 22.88
N ASP A 123 -12.36 7.62 22.89
CA ASP A 123 -13.11 8.75 23.45
C ASP A 123 -14.43 9.03 22.72
N GLU A 124 -14.45 8.84 21.40
CA GLU A 124 -15.65 8.98 20.56
C GLU A 124 -16.58 7.75 20.61
N GLY A 125 -16.18 6.69 21.32
CA GLY A 125 -16.99 5.48 21.42
C GLY A 125 -17.10 4.71 20.10
N ILE A 126 -16.06 4.76 19.27
CA ILE A 126 -15.99 3.99 18.02
C ILE A 126 -15.80 2.50 18.35
N THR A 127 -16.42 1.62 17.57
CA THR A 127 -16.15 0.18 17.61
C THR A 127 -15.11 -0.13 16.55
N PHE A 128 -13.93 -0.63 16.92
CA PHE A 128 -12.81 -0.84 16.01
C PHE A 128 -11.85 -1.92 16.50
N ILE A 129 -11.01 -2.41 15.60
CA ILE A 129 -9.88 -3.28 15.90
C ILE A 129 -8.60 -2.43 15.85
N GLU A 130 -7.81 -2.49 16.90
CA GLU A 130 -6.43 -2.03 16.94
C GLU A 130 -5.51 -3.21 16.68
N VAL A 131 -4.54 -3.01 15.79
CA VAL A 131 -3.46 -3.97 15.52
C VAL A 131 -2.14 -3.23 15.67
N ASP A 132 -1.40 -3.53 16.74
CA ASP A 132 -0.03 -3.04 16.93
C ASP A 132 0.94 -4.19 16.62
N LEU A 133 1.42 -4.22 15.38
CA LEU A 133 2.37 -5.23 14.91
C LEU A 133 3.75 -5.06 15.56
N THR A 134 4.09 -3.85 16.02
CA THR A 134 5.34 -3.60 16.74
C THR A 134 5.33 -4.23 18.12
N LYS A 135 4.15 -4.33 18.75
CA LYS A 135 3.94 -4.93 20.07
C LYS A 135 3.33 -6.33 20.01
N GLU A 136 3.15 -6.88 18.80
CA GLU A 136 2.50 -8.17 18.56
C GLU A 136 1.15 -8.28 19.30
N GLN A 137 0.35 -7.22 19.24
CA GLN A 137 -0.90 -7.12 19.99
C GLN A 137 -2.08 -6.74 19.10
N LEU A 138 -3.21 -7.44 19.28
CA LEU A 138 -4.49 -7.07 18.72
C LEU A 138 -5.48 -6.76 19.84
N ARG A 139 -6.20 -5.64 19.74
CA ARG A 139 -7.27 -5.27 20.67
C ARG A 139 -8.54 -4.94 19.91
N PHE A 140 -9.67 -5.43 20.38
CA PHE A 140 -10.98 -5.09 19.84
C PHE A 140 -11.74 -4.25 20.85
N PHE A 141 -12.17 -3.07 20.43
CA PHE A 141 -12.96 -2.14 21.22
C PHE A 141 -14.39 -2.11 20.71
N LYS A 142 -15.34 -2.20 21.63
CA LYS A 142 -16.77 -2.08 21.35
C LYS A 142 -17.30 -0.83 22.05
N LYS A 143 -17.72 0.15 21.25
CA LYS A 143 -18.17 1.47 21.73
C LYS A 143 -17.14 2.14 22.65
N GLY A 144 -15.87 2.16 22.23
CA GLY A 144 -14.76 2.70 23.01
C GLY A 144 -14.31 1.86 24.22
N VAL A 145 -15.00 0.76 24.55
CA VAL A 145 -14.62 -0.12 25.66
C VAL A 145 -13.83 -1.32 25.15
N LEU A 146 -12.68 -1.62 25.75
CA LEU A 146 -11.89 -2.81 25.42
C LEU A 146 -12.75 -4.07 25.66
N TYR A 147 -12.98 -4.82 24.59
CA TYR A 147 -13.80 -6.04 24.60
C TYR A 147 -12.94 -7.30 24.57
N GLN A 148 -11.88 -7.30 23.76
CA GLN A 148 -10.95 -8.43 23.64
C GLN A 148 -9.53 -7.90 23.44
N SER A 149 -8.55 -8.63 24.00
CA SER A 149 -7.13 -8.47 23.72
C SER A 149 -6.55 -9.84 23.39
N ALA A 150 -5.72 -9.91 22.35
CA ALA A 150 -5.06 -11.12 21.91
C ALA A 150 -3.60 -10.82 21.54
N THR A 151 -2.72 -11.80 21.76
CA THR A 151 -1.35 -11.76 21.24
C THR A 151 -1.37 -12.18 19.78
N ILE A 152 -0.66 -11.44 18.94
CA ILE A 152 -0.40 -11.82 17.56
C ILE A 152 0.70 -12.88 17.60
N VAL A 153 0.34 -14.12 17.27
CA VAL A 153 1.24 -15.27 17.34
C VAL A 153 2.27 -15.23 16.21
N ARG A 154 1.87 -14.71 15.06
CA ARG A 154 2.73 -14.58 13.88
C ARG A 154 2.17 -13.51 12.96
N THR A 155 3.07 -12.83 12.29
CA THR A 155 2.78 -11.98 11.15
C THR A 155 3.47 -12.54 9.92
N SER A 156 2.97 -12.10 8.77
CA SER A 156 3.63 -12.33 7.50
C SER A 156 4.99 -11.65 7.43
N GLU A 157 5.89 -12.22 6.61
CA GLU A 157 7.19 -11.63 6.36
C GLU A 157 7.05 -10.23 5.76
N THR A 158 7.91 -9.31 6.19
CA THR A 158 7.88 -7.93 5.67
C THR A 158 8.13 -7.92 4.17
N GLY A 159 7.28 -7.20 3.43
CA GLY A 159 7.30 -7.15 1.97
C GLY A 159 6.74 -8.38 1.25
N SER A 160 6.25 -9.38 1.99
CA SER A 160 5.58 -10.55 1.41
C SER A 160 4.16 -10.24 0.92
N TRP A 161 3.59 -11.17 0.17
CA TRP A 161 2.21 -11.13 -0.34
C TRP A 161 1.16 -10.78 0.73
N TRP A 162 1.39 -11.23 1.96
CA TRP A 162 0.46 -11.06 3.08
C TRP A 162 0.86 -9.95 4.04
N ASP A 163 1.92 -9.18 3.75
CA ASP A 163 2.39 -8.11 4.64
C ASP A 163 1.32 -7.03 4.78
N THR A 164 0.96 -6.71 6.02
CA THR A 164 -0.08 -5.72 6.34
C THR A 164 0.59 -4.40 6.71
N PRO A 165 0.52 -3.35 5.86
CA PRO A 165 1.12 -2.06 6.14
C PRO A 165 0.44 -1.34 7.31
N SER A 166 1.10 -0.30 7.83
CA SER A 166 0.44 0.68 8.68
C SER A 166 -0.69 1.36 7.91
N GLY A 167 -1.85 1.55 8.53
CA GLY A 167 -3.02 2.05 7.83
C GLY A 167 -4.29 2.06 8.67
N LEU A 168 -5.35 2.61 8.08
CA LEU A 168 -6.70 2.49 8.60
C LEU A 168 -7.51 1.72 7.57
N TYR A 169 -8.03 0.55 7.91
CA TYR A 169 -8.76 -0.33 7.02
C TYR A 169 -10.17 -0.59 7.56
N LYS A 170 -10.93 -1.41 6.85
CA LYS A 170 -12.25 -1.90 7.30
C LYS A 170 -12.39 -3.39 7.00
N ILE A 171 -13.08 -4.11 7.88
CA ILE A 171 -13.46 -5.50 7.63
C ILE A 171 -14.40 -5.54 6.42
N GLU A 172 -14.03 -6.27 5.38
CA GLU A 172 -14.79 -6.39 4.14
C GLU A 172 -15.57 -7.69 4.08
N LYS A 173 -14.97 -8.77 4.60
CA LYS A 173 -15.53 -10.13 4.52
C LYS A 173 -15.18 -10.94 5.75
N LYS A 174 -16.08 -11.85 6.10
CA LYS A 174 -15.91 -12.86 7.14
C LYS A 174 -16.08 -14.24 6.50
N THR A 175 -15.11 -15.11 6.66
CA THR A 175 -15.16 -16.49 6.14
C THR A 175 -14.77 -17.46 7.25
N PRO A 176 -15.62 -18.44 7.65
CA PRO A 176 -15.26 -19.40 8.70
C PRO A 176 -14.03 -20.23 8.35
N GLU A 177 -13.86 -20.54 7.07
CA GLU A 177 -12.72 -21.28 6.53
C GLU A 177 -12.41 -20.75 5.13
N PHE A 178 -11.13 -20.48 4.85
CA PHE A 178 -10.66 -19.95 3.56
C PHE A 178 -9.46 -20.74 3.07
N PHE A 179 -9.57 -21.36 1.89
CA PHE A 179 -8.47 -22.05 1.24
C PHE A 179 -7.66 -21.09 0.36
N THR A 180 -6.32 -21.10 0.48
CA THR A 180 -5.43 -20.34 -0.41
C THR A 180 -4.72 -21.26 -1.40
N ASN A 181 -4.72 -20.86 -2.68
CA ASN A 181 -3.96 -21.57 -3.71
C ASN A 181 -2.45 -21.35 -3.57
N ILE A 182 -2.00 -20.16 -3.15
CA ILE A 182 -0.57 -19.86 -2.92
C ILE A 182 -0.03 -20.65 -1.72
N GLY A 183 -0.74 -20.64 -0.60
CA GLY A 183 -0.29 -21.30 0.62
C GLY A 183 -0.61 -22.79 0.69
N GLN A 184 -1.52 -23.30 -0.16
CA GLN A 184 -2.06 -24.67 -0.11
C GLN A 184 -2.53 -25.08 1.30
N VAL A 185 -3.17 -24.14 2.01
CA VAL A 185 -3.65 -24.30 3.39
C VAL A 185 -5.04 -23.70 3.55
N TYR A 186 -5.79 -24.21 4.53
CA TYR A 186 -7.04 -23.67 5.02
C TYR A 186 -6.76 -22.76 6.22
N PHE A 187 -7.30 -21.55 6.17
CA PHE A 187 -7.29 -20.59 7.26
C PHE A 187 -8.65 -20.60 7.96
N PRO A 188 -8.71 -20.82 9.29
CA PRO A 188 -9.96 -20.72 10.02
C PRO A 188 -10.22 -19.27 10.49
N TRP A 189 -11.50 -18.96 10.72
CA TRP A 189 -11.97 -17.72 11.37
C TRP A 189 -11.51 -16.43 10.69
N VAL A 190 -11.52 -16.42 9.36
CA VAL A 190 -10.91 -15.37 8.55
C VAL A 190 -11.75 -14.09 8.57
N LEU A 191 -11.10 -13.02 9.00
CA LEU A 191 -11.54 -11.65 8.88
C LEU A 191 -10.71 -10.96 7.80
N SER A 192 -11.27 -10.78 6.61
CA SER A 192 -10.59 -10.10 5.51
C SER A 192 -10.84 -8.59 5.57
N PHE A 193 -9.78 -7.82 5.39
CA PHE A 193 -9.81 -6.37 5.24
C PHE A 193 -8.87 -5.96 4.10
N GLU A 194 -9.26 -4.94 3.34
CA GLU A 194 -8.50 -4.45 2.18
C GLU A 194 -8.12 -5.58 1.19
N LYS A 195 -9.12 -6.30 0.67
CA LYS A 195 -9.01 -7.43 -0.27
C LYS A 195 -8.20 -8.65 0.21
N ASN A 196 -6.90 -8.52 0.44
CA ASN A 196 -5.98 -9.63 0.69
C ASN A 196 -5.40 -9.68 2.12
N PHE A 197 -5.60 -8.68 2.97
CA PHE A 197 -5.18 -8.77 4.37
C PHE A 197 -6.20 -9.54 5.18
N ILE A 198 -5.72 -10.43 6.03
CA ILE A 198 -6.56 -11.32 6.82
C ILE A 198 -6.04 -11.41 8.26
N ILE A 199 -6.97 -11.39 9.21
CA ILE A 199 -6.76 -11.90 10.56
C ILE A 199 -7.39 -13.29 10.62
N HIS A 200 -6.67 -14.27 11.17
CA HIS A 200 -7.08 -15.67 11.12
C HIS A 200 -6.54 -16.49 12.32
N GLY A 201 -7.08 -17.69 12.49
CA GLY A 201 -6.59 -18.69 13.45
C GLY A 201 -5.46 -19.56 12.89
N TRP A 202 -5.21 -20.73 13.47
CA TRP A 202 -4.14 -21.62 13.08
C TRP A 202 -4.43 -22.34 11.75
N PRO A 203 -3.61 -22.14 10.70
CA PRO A 203 -3.87 -22.76 9.41
C PRO A 203 -3.63 -24.28 9.41
N THR A 204 -4.32 -25.00 8.53
CA THR A 204 -4.13 -26.45 8.32
C THR A 204 -3.85 -26.76 6.84
N TYR A 205 -3.00 -27.75 6.60
CA TYR A 205 -2.89 -28.38 5.28
C TYR A 205 -4.14 -29.22 4.98
N PRO A 206 -4.43 -29.52 3.70
CA PRO A 206 -5.45 -30.51 3.34
C PRO A 206 -5.30 -31.81 4.14
N GLY A 207 -6.41 -32.28 4.74
CA GLY A 207 -6.40 -33.40 5.67
C GLY A 207 -6.13 -33.02 7.13
N ASP A 208 -6.43 -31.76 7.50
CA ASP A 208 -6.47 -31.24 8.88
C ASP A 208 -5.15 -31.29 9.66
N ARG A 209 -4.02 -31.38 8.95
CA ARG A 209 -2.70 -31.31 9.59
C ARG A 209 -2.31 -29.86 9.83
N PRO A 210 -2.02 -29.42 11.06
CA PRO A 210 -1.65 -28.02 11.33
C PRO A 210 -0.34 -27.64 10.63
N VAL A 211 -0.25 -26.38 10.21
CA VAL A 211 1.02 -25.81 9.71
C VAL A 211 2.03 -25.68 10.85
N SER A 212 3.32 -25.61 10.49
CA SER A 212 4.38 -25.37 11.48
C SER A 212 4.19 -24.01 12.16
N ALA A 213 4.68 -23.89 13.40
CA ALA A 213 4.72 -22.61 14.08
C ALA A 213 5.48 -21.55 13.27
N ASP A 214 6.45 -21.98 12.45
CA ASP A 214 7.24 -21.10 11.63
C ASP A 214 6.58 -20.60 10.33
N PHE A 215 5.43 -21.17 9.95
CA PHE A 215 4.70 -20.76 8.76
C PHE A 215 4.30 -19.28 8.84
N THR A 216 4.79 -18.47 7.90
CA THR A 216 4.59 -17.02 7.80
C THR A 216 3.49 -16.62 6.80
N GLY A 217 2.81 -17.59 6.17
CA GLY A 217 1.69 -17.31 5.28
C GLY A 217 0.42 -16.89 6.04
N GLY A 218 -0.37 -15.98 5.46
CA GLY A 218 -1.73 -15.70 5.94
C GLY A 218 -1.96 -14.37 6.67
N GLY A 219 -0.99 -13.48 6.78
CA GLY A 219 -1.23 -12.16 7.37
C GLY A 219 -1.10 -12.17 8.89
N ILE A 220 -2.16 -11.82 9.63
CA ILE A 220 -2.13 -11.69 11.10
C ILE A 220 -2.71 -12.95 11.74
N ARG A 221 -1.86 -13.80 12.31
CA ARG A 221 -2.26 -15.04 12.97
C ARG A 221 -2.46 -14.82 14.47
N LEU A 222 -3.64 -15.18 14.96
CA LEU A 222 -3.92 -15.32 16.39
C LEU A 222 -3.91 -16.81 16.78
N ASP A 223 -3.99 -17.10 18.08
CA ASP A 223 -4.43 -18.43 18.51
C ASP A 223 -5.88 -18.69 18.07
N ASP A 224 -6.25 -19.95 17.88
CA ASP A 224 -7.57 -20.32 17.35
C ASP A 224 -8.73 -19.81 18.19
N ALA A 225 -8.61 -19.87 19.52
CA ALA A 225 -9.68 -19.44 20.41
C ALA A 225 -9.87 -17.92 20.36
N ALA A 226 -8.78 -17.15 20.31
CA ALA A 226 -8.84 -15.70 20.12
C ALA A 226 -9.37 -15.32 18.73
N ALA A 227 -8.97 -16.03 17.68
CA ALA A 227 -9.47 -15.81 16.32
C ALA A 227 -10.97 -16.07 16.23
N GLU A 228 -11.46 -17.19 16.77
CA GLU A 228 -12.88 -17.54 16.79
C GLU A 228 -13.72 -16.51 17.59
N ALA A 229 -13.21 -16.09 18.76
CA ALA A 229 -13.85 -15.08 19.59
C ALA A 229 -13.94 -13.72 18.87
N LEU A 230 -12.86 -13.30 18.22
CA LEU A 230 -12.81 -12.07 17.45
C LEU A 230 -13.75 -12.14 16.24
N TYR A 231 -13.68 -13.25 15.49
CA TYR A 231 -14.54 -13.53 14.36
C TYR A 231 -16.02 -13.46 14.75
N SER A 232 -16.39 -14.01 15.91
CA SER A 232 -17.77 -13.99 16.40
C SER A 232 -18.24 -12.59 16.81
N ALA A 233 -17.34 -11.77 17.37
CA ALA A 233 -17.67 -10.45 17.92
C ALA A 233 -17.69 -9.32 16.88
N VAL A 234 -16.87 -9.42 15.83
CA VAL A 234 -16.65 -8.36 14.84
C VAL A 234 -17.71 -8.39 13.73
N SER A 235 -18.12 -7.22 13.24
CA SER A 235 -19.04 -7.07 12.10
C SER A 235 -18.31 -6.57 10.85
N VAL A 236 -18.82 -6.90 9.66
CA VAL A 236 -18.35 -6.27 8.41
C VAL A 236 -18.53 -4.75 8.51
N GLY A 237 -17.54 -4.00 8.04
CA GLY A 237 -17.44 -2.55 8.15
C GLY A 237 -16.72 -2.05 9.40
N THR A 238 -16.34 -2.92 10.34
CA THR A 238 -15.56 -2.54 11.53
C THR A 238 -14.20 -1.97 11.08
N PRO A 239 -13.80 -0.75 11.51
CA PRO A 239 -12.48 -0.22 11.23
C PRO A 239 -11.35 -1.05 11.84
N VAL A 240 -10.22 -1.13 11.15
CA VAL A 240 -8.99 -1.80 11.60
C VAL A 240 -7.84 -0.80 11.53
N LEU A 241 -7.38 -0.32 12.67
CA LEU A 241 -6.26 0.61 12.77
C LEU A 241 -4.97 -0.19 13.00
N VAL A 242 -4.05 -0.13 12.04
CA VAL A 242 -2.81 -0.93 12.04
C VAL A 242 -1.59 -0.04 12.23
N HIS A 243 -0.73 -0.40 13.19
CA HIS A 243 0.58 0.17 13.42
C HIS A 243 1.68 -0.85 13.19
N LYS A 244 2.63 -0.49 12.32
CA LYS A 244 3.88 -1.19 12.10
C LYS A 244 5.00 -0.15 12.08
N ARG A 245 5.91 -0.22 13.05
CA ARG A 245 7.08 0.67 13.10
C ARG A 245 7.98 0.35 11.91
N GLN A 246 8.28 1.35 11.08
CA GLN A 246 9.41 1.29 10.16
C GLN A 246 10.68 1.56 10.98
N GLU A 247 11.64 0.64 10.97
CA GLU A 247 12.97 0.92 11.49
C GLU A 247 13.66 1.95 10.57
N GLN A 248 13.58 3.23 10.93
CA GLN A 248 14.51 4.23 10.39
C GLN A 248 15.86 4.05 11.08
N THR A 249 16.70 3.13 10.59
CA THR A 249 18.13 3.16 10.88
C THR A 249 18.80 4.25 10.04
N ALA A 250 18.41 5.51 10.28
CA ALA A 250 19.13 6.65 9.73
C ALA A 250 20.45 6.83 10.48
N LYS A 251 21.48 6.05 10.12
CA LYS A 251 22.85 6.52 10.27
C LYS A 251 23.06 7.55 9.16
N VAL A 252 22.91 8.83 9.50
CA VAL A 252 23.20 9.93 8.59
C VAL A 252 24.70 9.94 8.31
N PHE A 253 25.08 9.51 7.11
CA PHE A 253 26.39 9.74 6.54
C PHE A 253 26.22 10.81 5.45
N VAL A 254 26.91 11.95 5.59
CA VAL A 254 26.81 13.06 4.63
C VAL A 254 27.85 12.84 3.53
N TYR A 255 27.38 12.61 2.30
CA TYR A 255 28.23 12.54 1.12
C TYR A 255 28.26 13.91 0.43
N GLU A 256 29.44 14.44 0.12
CA GLU A 256 29.60 15.50 -0.89
C GLU A 256 29.62 14.84 -2.28
N PRO A 257 28.65 15.10 -3.18
CA PRO A 257 28.64 14.47 -4.50
C PRO A 257 29.68 15.09 -5.44
N GLN A 258 30.46 14.26 -6.12
CA GLN A 258 31.13 14.60 -7.38
C GLN A 258 30.36 13.90 -8.50
N VAL A 259 30.04 14.62 -9.57
CA VAL A 259 29.25 14.06 -10.68
C VAL A 259 30.14 13.11 -11.51
N PRO A 260 29.83 11.81 -11.61
CA PRO A 260 30.49 10.94 -12.58
C PRO A 260 30.20 11.40 -14.02
N ASP A 261 31.18 11.24 -14.91
CA ASP A 261 31.00 11.52 -16.34
C ASP A 261 30.10 10.43 -16.95
N ILE A 262 28.85 10.79 -17.22
CA ILE A 262 27.77 9.88 -17.69
C ILE A 262 27.09 10.53 -18.90
N ASP A 263 26.81 9.74 -19.92
CA ASP A 263 26.25 10.23 -21.19
C ASP A 263 24.81 10.76 -21.02
N THR A 264 24.02 10.15 -20.14
CA THR A 264 22.66 10.64 -19.84
C THR A 264 22.64 11.83 -18.87
N LYS A 265 21.74 12.78 -19.15
CA LYS A 265 21.41 13.92 -18.28
C LYS A 265 20.45 13.56 -17.15
N HIS A 266 19.94 12.33 -17.11
CA HIS A 266 18.95 11.87 -16.14
C HIS A 266 19.41 10.55 -15.51
N TYR A 267 20.20 10.67 -14.44
CA TYR A 267 20.63 9.55 -13.63
C TYR A 267 20.35 9.75 -12.14
N PHE A 268 20.19 8.64 -11.44
CA PHE A 268 20.04 8.55 -10.00
C PHE A 268 20.63 7.22 -9.50
N ILE A 269 21.37 7.27 -8.39
CA ILE A 269 21.82 6.09 -7.65
C ILE A 269 21.68 6.35 -6.15
N ALA A 270 21.06 5.41 -5.45
CA ALA A 270 20.88 5.48 -4.01
C ALA A 270 20.95 4.10 -3.37
N ASP A 271 21.33 4.07 -2.10
CA ASP A 271 21.11 2.93 -1.22
C ASP A 271 19.62 2.83 -0.89
N ILE A 272 18.98 1.76 -1.34
CA ILE A 272 17.52 1.62 -1.21
C ILE A 272 17.10 1.30 0.23
N GLU A 273 18.00 0.72 1.04
CA GLU A 273 17.67 0.24 2.37
C GLU A 273 17.59 1.38 3.39
N ASN A 274 18.40 2.42 3.22
CA ASN A 274 18.41 3.58 4.12
C ASN A 274 18.04 4.91 3.44
N GLY A 275 17.80 4.92 2.13
CA GLY A 275 17.41 6.11 1.39
C GLY A 275 18.55 7.05 0.99
N THR A 276 19.82 6.66 1.21
CA THR A 276 20.94 7.56 0.99
C THR A 276 21.23 7.73 -0.50
N VAL A 277 21.01 8.93 -1.01
CA VAL A 277 21.33 9.30 -2.40
C VAL A 277 22.84 9.46 -2.56
N MET A 278 23.42 8.71 -3.49
CA MET A 278 24.87 8.69 -3.74
C MET A 278 25.26 9.59 -4.92
N ALA A 279 24.43 9.64 -5.96
CA ALA A 279 24.52 10.62 -7.05
C ALA A 279 23.14 10.79 -7.71
N ALA A 280 22.83 12.00 -8.13
CA ALA A 280 21.58 12.31 -8.83
C ALA A 280 21.72 13.54 -9.73
N THR A 281 20.82 13.63 -10.70
CA THR A 281 20.55 14.82 -11.51
C THR A 281 19.20 15.42 -11.10
N ASN A 282 18.59 16.25 -11.95
CA ASN A 282 17.30 16.88 -11.67
C ASN A 282 16.22 15.83 -11.34
N LEU A 283 15.84 15.76 -10.07
CA LEU A 283 14.92 14.75 -9.54
C LEU A 283 13.46 14.97 -9.95
N ASP A 284 13.10 16.19 -10.33
CA ASP A 284 11.71 16.61 -10.51
C ASP A 284 11.31 16.76 -11.97
N GLN A 285 12.26 16.64 -12.91
CA GLN A 285 11.96 16.77 -14.34
C GLN A 285 11.26 15.53 -14.89
N PRO A 286 9.98 15.62 -15.31
CA PRO A 286 9.30 14.51 -15.95
C PRO A 286 9.82 14.32 -17.37
N VAL A 287 10.14 13.08 -17.73
CA VAL A 287 10.52 12.68 -19.09
C VAL A 287 9.84 11.37 -19.46
N PRO A 288 9.70 11.02 -20.75
CA PRO A 288 9.14 9.74 -21.15
C PRO A 288 9.93 8.56 -20.56
N ILE A 289 9.23 7.56 -20.01
CA ILE A 289 9.85 6.46 -19.23
C ILE A 289 9.77 5.09 -19.90
N ALA A 290 9.18 5.01 -21.09
CA ALA A 290 9.00 3.76 -21.81
C ALA A 290 8.44 2.63 -20.90
N SER A 291 8.93 1.40 -21.10
CA SER A 291 8.51 0.20 -20.37
C SER A 291 8.76 0.21 -18.86
N LEU A 292 9.43 1.21 -18.27
CA LEU A 292 9.42 1.37 -16.80
C LEU A 292 8.00 1.51 -16.26
N THR A 293 7.08 2.03 -17.08
CA THR A 293 5.62 2.01 -16.86
C THR A 293 5.12 0.67 -16.32
N LYS A 294 5.65 -0.45 -16.82
CA LYS A 294 5.15 -1.79 -16.50
C LYS A 294 5.36 -2.16 -15.03
N LEU A 295 6.26 -1.49 -14.32
CA LEU A 295 6.38 -1.61 -12.87
C LEU A 295 5.11 -1.09 -12.16
N MET A 296 4.57 0.06 -12.58
CA MET A 296 3.29 0.55 -12.06
C MET A 296 2.13 -0.38 -12.47
N THR A 297 2.13 -0.89 -13.69
CA THR A 297 1.13 -1.89 -14.14
C THR A 297 1.15 -3.13 -13.25
N ALA A 298 2.34 -3.64 -12.91
CA ALA A 298 2.48 -4.77 -11.99
C ALA A 298 1.99 -4.42 -10.58
N VAL A 299 2.31 -3.22 -10.06
CA VAL A 299 1.82 -2.75 -8.75
C VAL A 299 0.28 -2.69 -8.72
N VAL A 300 -0.34 -2.06 -9.71
CA VAL A 300 -1.81 -1.94 -9.77
C VAL A 300 -2.45 -3.32 -9.92
N ALA A 301 -1.92 -4.18 -10.79
CA ALA A 301 -2.41 -5.55 -10.94
C ALA A 301 -2.34 -6.31 -9.60
N ALA A 302 -1.20 -6.23 -8.92
CA ALA A 302 -0.98 -6.91 -7.64
C ALA A 302 -1.92 -6.47 -6.51
N GLU A 303 -2.47 -5.26 -6.59
CA GLU A 303 -3.33 -4.70 -5.55
C GLU A 303 -4.81 -4.68 -5.92
N GLN A 304 -5.11 -4.75 -7.22
CA GLN A 304 -6.47 -4.58 -7.71
C GLN A 304 -7.09 -5.86 -8.26
N LEU A 305 -6.26 -6.83 -8.65
CA LEU A 305 -6.69 -8.06 -9.28
C LEU A 305 -6.33 -9.29 -8.43
N ASP A 306 -7.02 -10.39 -8.69
CA ASP A 306 -6.69 -11.70 -8.13
C ASP A 306 -5.52 -12.31 -8.92
N LEU A 307 -4.28 -12.24 -8.38
CA LEU A 307 -3.10 -12.77 -9.08
C LEU A 307 -3.10 -14.30 -9.22
N ASP A 308 -3.91 -15.01 -8.43
CA ASP A 308 -4.16 -16.46 -8.58
C ASP A 308 -5.22 -16.76 -9.65
N GLY A 309 -5.93 -15.72 -10.10
CA GLY A 309 -6.96 -15.81 -11.11
C GLY A 309 -6.40 -16.15 -12.50
N ARG A 310 -7.27 -16.75 -13.31
CA ARG A 310 -7.05 -16.88 -14.76
C ARG A 310 -7.87 -15.84 -15.49
N VAL A 311 -7.27 -15.25 -16.51
CA VAL A 311 -7.92 -14.26 -17.37
C VAL A 311 -8.04 -14.78 -18.79
N LYS A 312 -8.93 -14.20 -19.57
CA LYS A 312 -9.11 -14.58 -20.97
C LYS A 312 -7.90 -14.09 -21.78
N ALA A 313 -7.20 -15.01 -22.44
CA ALA A 313 -6.00 -14.69 -23.23
C ALA A 313 -6.38 -14.19 -24.63
N VAL A 314 -7.06 -13.04 -24.72
CA VAL A 314 -7.32 -12.40 -26.01
C VAL A 314 -6.13 -11.52 -26.35
N ALA A 315 -5.32 -11.95 -27.33
CA ALA A 315 -4.22 -11.15 -27.85
C ALA A 315 -4.77 -9.80 -28.37
N PRO A 316 -4.37 -8.67 -27.78
CA PRO A 316 -4.83 -7.35 -28.21
C PRO A 316 -4.24 -7.00 -29.58
N THR A 317 -5.09 -6.92 -30.62
CA THR A 317 -4.66 -6.68 -32.01
C THR A 317 -4.21 -5.23 -32.29
N PHE A 318 -4.46 -4.31 -31.36
CA PHE A 318 -4.16 -2.88 -31.50
C PHE A 318 -2.80 -2.48 -30.90
N VAL A 319 -2.06 -3.43 -30.30
CA VAL A 319 -0.77 -3.16 -29.67
C VAL A 319 0.33 -3.99 -30.32
N THR A 320 1.48 -3.38 -30.57
CA THR A 320 2.67 -4.09 -31.05
C THR A 320 3.46 -4.59 -29.84
N THR A 321 3.87 -5.86 -29.86
CA THR A 321 4.76 -6.45 -28.84
C THR A 321 5.98 -7.06 -29.52
N LEU A 322 7.10 -7.14 -28.81
CA LEU A 322 8.35 -7.66 -29.38
C LEU A 322 8.29 -9.19 -29.57
N ILE A 323 7.74 -9.91 -28.59
CA ILE A 323 7.54 -11.36 -28.62
C ILE A 323 6.07 -11.64 -28.33
N PRO A 324 5.25 -11.95 -29.35
CA PRO A 324 3.85 -12.36 -29.16
C PRO A 324 3.77 -13.73 -28.50
N ARG A 325 3.01 -13.84 -27.40
CA ARG A 325 2.86 -15.12 -26.66
C ARG A 325 1.42 -15.52 -26.35
N LEU A 326 0.47 -14.61 -26.57
CA LEU A 326 -0.95 -14.84 -26.24
C LEU A 326 -1.77 -15.42 -27.41
N GLU A 327 -1.23 -15.41 -28.63
CA GLU A 327 -1.91 -15.97 -29.80
C GLU A 327 -2.28 -17.46 -29.60
N GLY A 328 -3.50 -17.82 -29.98
CA GLY A 328 -3.99 -19.21 -29.89
C GLY A 328 -4.33 -19.70 -28.48
N ARG A 329 -4.15 -18.88 -27.44
CA ARG A 329 -4.51 -19.24 -26.05
C ARG A 329 -5.93 -18.83 -25.72
N THR A 330 -6.60 -19.60 -24.87
CA THR A 330 -7.96 -19.30 -24.40
C THR A 330 -7.97 -18.60 -23.05
N SER A 331 -7.09 -19.02 -22.13
CA SER A 331 -6.89 -18.41 -20.82
C SER A 331 -5.44 -18.50 -20.37
N VAL A 332 -5.04 -17.61 -19.47
CA VAL A 332 -3.69 -17.55 -18.89
C VAL A 332 -3.79 -17.07 -17.45
N SER A 333 -2.95 -17.58 -16.54
CA SER A 333 -2.89 -17.06 -15.17
C SER A 333 -2.33 -15.65 -15.14
N LEU A 334 -2.83 -14.85 -14.21
CA LEU A 334 -2.35 -13.48 -14.04
C LEU A 334 -0.88 -13.47 -13.60
N TYR A 335 -0.43 -14.46 -12.83
CA TYR A 335 0.98 -14.73 -12.57
C TYR A 335 1.82 -14.87 -13.86
N SER A 336 1.39 -15.71 -14.80
CA SER A 336 2.11 -15.90 -16.06
C SER A 336 2.10 -14.63 -16.91
N LEU A 337 1.02 -13.83 -16.85
CA LEU A 337 1.01 -12.51 -17.50
C LEU A 337 1.98 -11.52 -16.85
N LEU A 338 2.13 -11.53 -15.52
CA LEU A 338 3.13 -10.70 -14.84
C LEU A 338 4.55 -11.11 -15.24
N GLN A 339 4.82 -12.42 -15.42
CA GLN A 339 6.10 -12.88 -15.97
C GLN A 339 6.35 -12.32 -17.37
N LEU A 340 5.38 -12.41 -18.29
CA LEU A 340 5.53 -11.81 -19.63
C LEU A 340 5.72 -10.30 -19.58
N LEU A 341 4.96 -9.62 -18.72
CA LEU A 341 5.01 -8.18 -18.52
C LEU A 341 6.40 -7.73 -18.07
N LEU A 342 7.00 -8.46 -17.13
CA LEU A 342 8.21 -8.03 -16.41
C LEU A 342 9.50 -8.57 -17.03
N VAL A 343 9.51 -9.81 -17.51
CA VAL A 343 10.71 -10.49 -18.06
C VAL A 343 10.93 -10.09 -19.53
N GLU A 344 9.91 -10.26 -20.37
CA GLU A 344 9.97 -9.97 -21.82
C GLU A 344 9.38 -8.60 -22.17
N SER A 345 9.00 -7.80 -21.18
CA SER A 345 8.44 -6.48 -21.41
C SER A 345 7.21 -6.49 -22.33
N SER A 346 6.38 -7.53 -22.26
CA SER A 346 5.26 -7.75 -23.19
C SER A 346 4.20 -6.65 -23.11
N ASN A 347 3.88 -6.05 -24.25
CA ASN A 347 2.82 -5.05 -24.37
C ASN A 347 1.43 -5.71 -24.43
N GLU A 348 1.34 -6.92 -25.00
CA GLU A 348 0.12 -7.72 -24.97
C GLU A 348 -0.29 -8.03 -23.54
N ALA A 349 0.66 -8.47 -22.70
CA ALA A 349 0.38 -8.73 -21.30
C ALA A 349 -0.10 -7.48 -20.56
N ALA A 350 0.52 -6.31 -20.81
CA ALA A 350 0.11 -5.05 -20.20
C ALA A 350 -1.35 -4.68 -20.55
N GLU A 351 -1.74 -4.80 -21.81
CA GLU A 351 -3.09 -4.48 -22.27
C GLU A 351 -4.11 -5.55 -21.84
N THR A 352 -3.74 -6.83 -21.78
CA THR A 352 -4.59 -7.90 -21.24
C THR A 352 -4.86 -7.68 -19.74
N ILE A 353 -3.82 -7.37 -18.94
CA ILE A 353 -3.97 -7.04 -17.52
C ILE A 353 -4.90 -5.82 -17.34
N ALA A 354 -4.68 -4.76 -18.13
CA ALA A 354 -5.52 -3.57 -18.06
C ALA A 354 -6.98 -3.82 -18.47
N GLY A 355 -7.21 -4.80 -19.34
CA GLY A 355 -8.54 -5.22 -19.80
C GLY A 355 -9.45 -5.72 -18.68
N GLU A 356 -8.90 -6.36 -17.65
CA GLU A 356 -9.67 -6.93 -16.53
C GLU A 356 -10.44 -5.88 -15.71
N MET A 357 -9.95 -4.64 -15.67
CA MET A 357 -10.63 -3.50 -15.03
C MET A 357 -11.25 -2.53 -16.06
N GLY A 358 -11.16 -2.87 -17.35
CA GLY A 358 -11.31 -1.94 -18.45
C GLY A 358 -10.12 -0.98 -18.54
N ARG A 359 -9.57 -0.82 -19.74
CA ARG A 359 -8.33 -0.07 -20.00
C ARG A 359 -8.30 1.33 -19.36
N ALA A 360 -9.36 2.11 -19.53
CA ALA A 360 -9.46 3.45 -18.94
C ALA A 360 -9.50 3.44 -17.41
N GLY A 361 -10.23 2.48 -16.82
CA GLY A 361 -10.28 2.28 -15.37
C GLY A 361 -8.92 1.89 -14.80
N PHE A 362 -8.19 1.03 -15.51
CA PHE A 362 -6.84 0.62 -15.12
C PHE A 362 -5.84 1.79 -15.18
N ILE A 363 -5.84 2.58 -16.26
CA ILE A 363 -5.01 3.78 -16.36
C ILE A 363 -5.35 4.80 -15.25
N ALA A 364 -6.63 4.97 -14.92
CA ALA A 364 -7.04 5.81 -13.80
C ALA A 364 -6.52 5.26 -12.46
N ALA A 365 -6.50 3.94 -12.27
CA ALA A 365 -5.93 3.30 -11.10
C ALA A 365 -4.41 3.50 -11.01
N MET A 366 -3.68 3.41 -12.12
CA MET A 366 -2.23 3.71 -12.18
C MET A 366 -1.93 5.14 -11.72
N ASN A 367 -2.65 6.13 -12.25
CA ASN A 367 -2.47 7.53 -11.85
C ASN A 367 -2.93 7.80 -10.41
N THR A 368 -3.96 7.07 -9.94
CA THR A 368 -4.40 7.16 -8.54
C THR A 368 -3.34 6.60 -7.60
N LYS A 369 -2.75 5.45 -7.93
CA LYS A 369 -1.64 4.88 -7.18
C LYS A 369 -0.43 5.80 -7.17
N ALA A 370 -0.05 6.39 -8.31
CA ALA A 370 1.02 7.38 -8.39
C ALA A 370 0.81 8.52 -7.37
N ARG A 371 -0.39 9.11 -7.33
CA ARG A 371 -0.73 10.16 -6.35
C ARG A 371 -0.69 9.66 -4.90
N GLN A 372 -1.17 8.45 -4.62
CA GLN A 372 -1.12 7.85 -3.28
C GLN A 372 0.31 7.66 -2.77
N LEU A 373 1.24 7.34 -3.67
CA LEU A 373 2.66 7.21 -3.36
C LEU A 373 3.38 8.56 -3.28
N GLY A 374 2.73 9.67 -3.66
CA GLY A 374 3.36 10.99 -3.72
C GLY A 374 4.18 11.23 -4.99
N MET A 375 3.95 10.45 -6.05
CA MET A 375 4.58 10.64 -7.37
C MET A 375 3.90 11.81 -8.13
N LEU A 376 4.23 13.05 -7.77
CA LEU A 376 3.53 14.25 -8.24
C LEU A 376 3.94 14.71 -9.65
N HIS A 377 5.05 14.20 -10.17
CA HIS A 377 5.61 14.48 -11.50
C HIS A 377 5.44 13.29 -12.44
N THR A 378 4.40 12.48 -12.23
CA THR A 378 4.13 11.26 -13.00
C THR A 378 2.77 11.31 -13.68
N ASN A 379 2.73 10.85 -14.92
CA ASN A 379 1.52 10.62 -15.69
C ASN A 379 1.62 9.29 -16.45
N PHE A 380 0.56 8.49 -16.38
CA PHE A 380 0.40 7.28 -17.20
C PHE A 380 -0.77 7.45 -18.17
N ALA A 381 -0.51 7.32 -19.46
CA ALA A 381 -1.47 7.34 -20.57
C ALA A 381 -1.79 5.94 -21.12
N ASP A 382 -0.93 4.95 -20.87
CA ASP A 382 -1.14 3.54 -21.23
C ASP A 382 -0.43 2.58 -20.25
N PRO A 383 -0.78 1.28 -20.20
CA PRO A 383 -0.20 0.32 -19.25
C PRO A 383 1.17 -0.23 -19.67
N SER A 384 1.62 0.05 -20.88
CA SER A 384 2.82 -0.55 -21.49
C SER A 384 4.02 0.39 -21.54
N GLY A 385 3.81 1.71 -21.65
CA GLY A 385 4.86 2.69 -21.89
C GLY A 385 5.16 2.97 -23.36
N LEU A 386 4.27 2.61 -24.28
CA LEU A 386 4.42 2.95 -25.70
C LEU A 386 4.15 4.44 -25.96
N SER A 387 3.24 5.04 -25.21
CA SER A 387 2.93 6.46 -25.29
C SER A 387 4.09 7.28 -24.73
N ALA A 388 4.47 8.33 -25.46
CA ALA A 388 5.39 9.34 -24.96
C ALA A 388 4.80 10.17 -23.80
N GLU A 389 3.48 10.10 -23.60
CA GLU A 389 2.79 10.74 -22.46
C GLU A 389 2.94 9.95 -21.15
N ASN A 390 3.49 8.72 -21.21
CA ASN A 390 3.96 8.03 -20.01
C ASN A 390 5.25 8.69 -19.55
N THR A 391 5.13 9.62 -18.62
CA THR A 391 6.25 10.41 -18.10
C THR A 391 6.34 10.27 -16.59
N ALA A 392 7.55 10.24 -16.05
CA ALA A 392 7.82 10.35 -14.62
C ALA A 392 9.17 11.05 -14.41
N SER A 393 9.37 11.57 -13.21
CA SER A 393 10.67 12.09 -12.77
C SER A 393 11.52 11.00 -12.10
N LEU A 394 12.82 11.25 -11.93
CA LEU A 394 13.71 10.33 -11.21
C LEU A 394 13.27 10.15 -9.75
N GLY A 395 12.84 11.22 -9.09
CA GLY A 395 12.34 11.17 -7.71
C GLY A 395 11.09 10.30 -7.58
N ASP A 396 10.14 10.45 -8.52
CA ASP A 396 8.93 9.64 -8.55
C ASP A 396 9.22 8.16 -8.84
N LEU A 397 10.10 7.88 -9.80
CA LEU A 397 10.53 6.52 -10.09
C LEU A 397 11.29 5.89 -8.92
N TYR A 398 12.06 6.66 -8.16
CA TYR A 398 12.69 6.18 -6.94
C TYR A 398 11.65 5.86 -5.85
N THR A 399 10.65 6.71 -5.68
CA THR A 399 9.50 6.42 -4.81
C THR A 399 8.79 5.12 -5.19
N LEU A 400 8.52 4.92 -6.49
CA LEU A 400 7.95 3.66 -6.98
C LEU A 400 8.87 2.48 -6.71
N THR A 401 10.17 2.64 -6.96
CA THR A 401 11.19 1.59 -6.75
C THR A 401 11.26 1.19 -5.28
N ARG A 402 11.29 2.16 -4.37
CA ARG A 402 11.30 1.92 -2.93
C ARG A 402 10.00 1.28 -2.46
N TYR A 403 8.84 1.75 -2.94
CA TYR A 403 7.56 1.14 -2.64
C TYR A 403 7.52 -0.33 -3.05
N ILE A 404 7.97 -0.65 -4.27
CA ILE A 404 8.04 -2.02 -4.75
C ILE A 404 9.01 -2.83 -3.90
N TYR A 405 10.20 -2.32 -3.62
CA TYR A 405 11.20 -3.03 -2.82
C TYR A 405 10.71 -3.36 -1.41
N GLU A 406 10.03 -2.41 -0.74
CA GLU A 406 9.57 -2.57 0.64
C GLU A 406 8.25 -3.35 0.75
N ASN A 407 7.33 -3.22 -0.22
CA ASN A 407 5.95 -3.70 -0.10
C ASN A 407 5.55 -4.75 -1.14
N ARG A 408 6.26 -4.85 -2.27
CA ARG A 408 5.93 -5.71 -3.42
C ARG A 408 7.18 -6.33 -4.06
N ARG A 409 8.13 -6.78 -3.22
CA ARG A 409 9.48 -7.18 -3.65
C ARG A 409 9.48 -8.25 -4.75
N PHE A 410 8.47 -9.12 -4.74
CA PHE A 410 8.26 -10.16 -5.75
C PHE A 410 8.23 -9.61 -7.18
N ILE A 411 7.82 -8.35 -7.40
CA ILE A 411 7.85 -7.72 -8.73
C ILE A 411 9.30 -7.65 -9.23
N PHE A 412 10.26 -7.25 -8.39
CA PHE A 412 11.68 -7.26 -8.78
C PHE A 412 12.25 -8.68 -8.89
N GLU A 413 11.80 -9.62 -8.06
CA GLU A 413 12.22 -11.03 -8.19
C GLU A 413 11.78 -11.63 -9.53
N LEU A 414 10.54 -11.35 -9.97
CA LEU A 414 10.05 -11.74 -11.30
C LEU A 414 10.90 -11.12 -12.41
N THR A 415 11.28 -9.84 -12.28
CA THR A 415 12.14 -9.21 -13.30
C THR A 415 13.55 -9.78 -13.38
N ALA A 416 14.04 -10.41 -12.31
CA ALA A 416 15.29 -11.15 -12.30
C ALA A 416 15.14 -12.55 -12.95
N ASN A 417 13.98 -12.85 -13.55
CA ASN A 417 13.62 -14.15 -14.12
C ASN A 417 13.79 -15.30 -13.11
N THR A 418 13.56 -15.02 -11.83
CA THR A 418 13.52 -16.03 -10.79
C THR A 418 12.08 -16.50 -10.62
N ASN A 419 11.87 -17.81 -10.54
CA ASN A 419 10.61 -18.32 -10.02
C ASN A 419 10.51 -17.84 -8.57
N LEU A 420 9.36 -17.28 -8.19
CA LEU A 420 9.16 -16.86 -6.82
C LEU A 420 9.37 -18.06 -5.89
N ALA A 421 10.14 -17.91 -4.82
CA ALA A 421 10.42 -18.99 -3.88
C ALA A 421 9.12 -19.56 -3.25
N SER A 422 8.06 -18.76 -3.20
CA SER A 422 6.73 -19.15 -2.74
C SER A 422 5.83 -19.78 -3.82
N ALA A 423 6.21 -19.69 -5.11
CA ALA A 423 5.42 -20.25 -6.19
C ALA A 423 5.66 -21.76 -6.31
N HIS A 424 4.63 -22.55 -5.98
CA HIS A 424 4.64 -24.01 -6.12
C HIS A 424 4.30 -24.47 -7.56
N VAL A 425 3.97 -23.53 -8.46
CA VAL A 425 3.67 -23.78 -9.87
C VAL A 425 4.56 -22.85 -10.72
N GLY A 426 5.20 -23.40 -11.74
CA GLY A 426 5.97 -22.61 -12.71
C GLY A 426 5.08 -21.75 -13.62
N GLY A 427 5.69 -20.84 -14.37
CA GLY A 427 4.99 -20.07 -15.40
C GLY A 427 4.42 -20.93 -16.52
N GLU A 428 3.34 -20.48 -17.18
CA GLU A 428 2.73 -21.16 -18.34
C GLU A 428 3.50 -20.96 -19.66
N PHE A 429 4.66 -20.31 -19.61
CA PHE A 429 5.49 -19.95 -20.75
C PHE A 429 6.92 -20.45 -20.56
N ASP A 430 7.37 -21.29 -21.49
CA ASP A 430 8.75 -21.77 -21.53
C ASP A 430 9.66 -20.82 -22.32
N GLY A 431 10.95 -20.82 -21.97
CA GLY A 431 11.98 -20.10 -22.74
C GLY A 431 11.79 -18.59 -22.76
N LEU A 432 11.43 -17.98 -21.62
CA LEU A 432 11.38 -16.53 -21.48
C LEU A 432 12.78 -15.93 -21.61
N ILE A 433 12.89 -14.82 -22.34
CA ILE A 433 14.15 -14.08 -22.50
C ILE A 433 14.13 -12.87 -21.56
N ASN A 434 15.03 -12.84 -20.58
CA ASN A 434 15.10 -11.70 -19.65
C ASN A 434 15.77 -10.50 -20.31
N PHE A 435 15.00 -9.43 -20.55
CA PHE A 435 15.53 -8.20 -21.13
C PHE A 435 16.17 -7.26 -20.09
N ASN A 436 16.02 -7.55 -18.80
CA ASN A 436 16.41 -6.62 -17.74
C ASN A 436 17.87 -6.78 -17.29
N GLU A 437 18.56 -7.85 -17.69
CA GLU A 437 19.95 -8.10 -17.31
C GLU A 437 20.88 -6.99 -17.81
N VAL A 438 21.76 -6.55 -16.91
CA VAL A 438 22.84 -5.63 -17.27
C VAL A 438 24.05 -6.48 -17.63
N LYS A 439 24.51 -6.36 -18.88
CA LYS A 439 25.61 -7.17 -19.39
C LYS A 439 26.87 -6.96 -18.54
N ASP A 440 27.61 -8.05 -18.32
CA ASP A 440 28.89 -8.07 -17.61
C ASP A 440 28.78 -7.61 -16.13
N MET A 441 27.60 -7.82 -15.50
CA MET A 441 27.35 -7.54 -14.09
C MET A 441 26.66 -8.74 -13.41
N ASP A 442 27.28 -9.29 -12.37
CA ASP A 442 26.77 -10.43 -11.59
C ASP A 442 25.98 -10.02 -10.34
N ASN A 443 25.98 -8.72 -10.03
CA ASN A 443 25.33 -8.15 -8.86
C ASN A 443 23.86 -7.74 -9.08
N PHE A 444 23.31 -7.94 -10.26
CA PHE A 444 21.92 -7.59 -10.58
C PHE A 444 20.93 -8.50 -9.83
N ILE A 445 19.96 -7.91 -9.15
CA ILE A 445 18.94 -8.66 -8.37
C ILE A 445 17.49 -8.35 -8.78
N GLY A 446 17.28 -7.53 -9.81
CA GLY A 446 15.96 -7.15 -10.32
C GLY A 446 15.94 -5.74 -10.88
N GLY A 447 14.97 -5.43 -11.73
CA GLY A 447 14.86 -4.14 -12.39
C GLY A 447 13.95 -4.15 -13.60
N LYS A 448 13.82 -3.02 -14.29
CA LYS A 448 13.11 -2.95 -15.56
C LYS A 448 13.89 -2.09 -16.53
N VAL A 449 13.94 -2.52 -17.78
CA VAL A 449 14.43 -1.71 -18.90
C VAL A 449 13.29 -1.25 -19.80
N GLY A 450 13.50 -0.16 -20.53
CA GLY A 450 12.60 0.30 -21.58
C GLY A 450 13.32 1.09 -22.65
N GLU A 451 12.76 1.11 -23.85
CA GLU A 451 13.30 1.89 -24.97
C GLU A 451 12.17 2.32 -25.90
N THR A 452 12.11 3.61 -26.22
CA THR A 452 11.30 4.17 -27.31
C THR A 452 12.06 5.32 -27.93
N LEU A 453 11.66 5.75 -29.14
CA LEU A 453 12.25 6.92 -29.79
C LEU A 453 12.14 8.18 -28.92
N ALA A 454 11.07 8.33 -28.15
CA ALA A 454 10.84 9.50 -27.29
C ALA A 454 11.59 9.43 -25.95
N ALA A 455 11.78 8.22 -25.40
CA ALA A 455 12.37 8.01 -24.08
C ALA A 455 13.88 7.74 -24.11
N GLY A 456 14.45 7.39 -25.27
CA GLY A 456 15.78 6.74 -25.33
C GLY A 456 15.80 5.44 -24.52
N GLN A 457 16.98 4.99 -24.11
CA GLN A 457 17.10 3.84 -23.22
C GLN A 457 16.88 4.25 -21.76
N THR A 458 15.98 3.53 -21.10
CA THR A 458 15.60 3.73 -19.69
C THR A 458 15.88 2.46 -18.88
N SER A 459 16.27 2.60 -17.61
CA SER A 459 16.38 1.50 -16.66
C SER A 459 16.09 1.93 -15.24
N ILE A 460 15.47 1.03 -14.49
CA ILE A 460 15.61 0.91 -13.05
C ILE A 460 16.31 -0.43 -12.81
N SER A 461 17.38 -0.48 -12.03
CA SER A 461 18.05 -1.73 -11.67
C SER A 461 18.49 -1.72 -10.22
N LEU A 462 18.38 -2.89 -9.58
CA LEU A 462 18.82 -3.13 -8.22
C LEU A 462 20.10 -3.96 -8.27
N HIS A 463 21.11 -3.52 -7.53
CA HIS A 463 22.42 -4.16 -7.48
C HIS A 463 22.84 -4.43 -6.05
N ARG A 464 23.26 -5.66 -5.76
CA ARG A 464 23.80 -6.05 -4.45
C ARG A 464 25.31 -5.85 -4.40
N LEU A 465 25.80 -5.02 -3.50
CA LEU A 465 27.21 -4.66 -3.41
C LEU A 465 27.71 -4.73 -1.98
N SER A 466 28.97 -5.09 -1.80
CA SER A 466 29.63 -5.09 -0.49
C SER A 466 30.37 -3.78 -0.26
N PHE A 467 30.07 -3.11 0.85
CA PHE A 467 30.76 -1.92 1.33
C PHE A 467 31.27 -2.18 2.73
N GLN A 468 32.60 -2.16 2.93
CA GLN A 468 33.21 -2.38 4.25
C GLN A 468 32.73 -3.68 4.95
N GLY A 469 32.50 -4.73 4.16
CA GLY A 469 32.00 -6.03 4.64
C GLY A 469 30.50 -6.08 4.94
N GLN A 470 29.74 -5.04 4.61
CA GLN A 470 28.27 -5.02 4.68
C GLN A 470 27.68 -5.07 3.27
N GLU A 471 26.81 -6.04 3.04
CA GLU A 471 26.01 -6.14 1.81
C GLU A 471 24.93 -5.05 1.83
N ARG A 472 24.89 -4.22 0.79
CA ARG A 472 23.89 -3.17 0.56
C ARG A 472 23.24 -3.33 -0.80
N ILE A 473 22.01 -2.86 -0.92
CA ILE A 473 21.29 -2.86 -2.21
C ILE A 473 21.19 -1.44 -2.74
N LEU A 474 21.72 -1.24 -3.95
CA LEU A 474 21.65 0.04 -4.65
C LEU A 474 20.57 0.02 -5.72
N ALA A 475 19.75 1.06 -5.74
CA ALA A 475 18.86 1.37 -6.83
C ALA A 475 19.55 2.33 -7.80
N VAL A 476 19.62 1.95 -9.08
CA VAL A 476 20.13 2.77 -10.17
C VAL A 476 18.97 3.09 -11.11
N ILE A 477 18.78 4.36 -11.45
CA ILE A 477 17.74 4.82 -12.38
C ILE A 477 18.39 5.67 -13.46
N LEU A 478 18.14 5.34 -14.72
CA LEU A 478 18.63 6.03 -15.91
C LEU A 478 17.47 6.30 -16.86
N LEU A 479 17.37 7.52 -17.37
CA LEU A 479 16.38 7.90 -18.39
C LEU A 479 17.09 8.54 -19.58
N GLY A 480 16.66 8.29 -20.81
CA GLY A 480 17.24 8.96 -21.99
C GLY A 480 18.69 8.58 -22.32
N SER A 481 19.18 7.42 -21.87
CA SER A 481 20.53 6.97 -22.19
C SER A 481 20.64 6.51 -23.65
N THR A 482 21.83 6.70 -24.23
CA THR A 482 22.23 6.12 -25.52
C THR A 482 23.04 4.82 -25.35
N ASN A 483 23.56 4.55 -24.15
CA ASN A 483 24.28 3.34 -23.79
C ASN A 483 24.05 2.99 -22.31
N ARG A 484 22.86 2.49 -22.02
CA ARG A 484 22.39 2.24 -20.65
C ARG A 484 23.30 1.32 -19.86
N THR A 485 23.84 0.28 -20.49
CA THR A 485 24.75 -0.66 -19.82
C THR A 485 26.01 0.05 -19.32
N SER A 486 26.64 0.86 -20.18
CA SER A 486 27.83 1.63 -19.81
C SER A 486 27.54 2.62 -18.68
N ASP A 487 26.38 3.30 -18.75
CA ASP A 487 25.97 4.27 -17.72
C ASP A 487 25.71 3.61 -16.35
N VAL A 488 25.08 2.43 -16.32
CA VAL A 488 24.90 1.68 -15.05
C VAL A 488 26.26 1.28 -14.48
N GLN A 489 27.14 0.73 -15.32
CA GLN A 489 28.49 0.32 -14.91
C GLN A 489 29.29 1.53 -14.37
N ALA A 490 29.19 2.69 -15.01
CA ALA A 490 29.86 3.92 -14.57
C ALA A 490 29.38 4.40 -13.19
N LEU A 491 28.07 4.38 -12.93
CA LEU A 491 27.51 4.74 -11.62
C LEU A 491 27.95 3.78 -10.52
N ILE A 492 27.91 2.48 -10.79
CA ILE A 492 28.32 1.44 -9.85
C ILE A 492 29.82 1.58 -9.54
N ALA A 493 30.65 1.74 -10.57
CA ALA A 493 32.09 1.97 -10.42
C ALA A 493 32.39 3.26 -9.63
N TYR A 494 31.64 4.34 -9.87
CA TYR A 494 31.75 5.58 -9.10
C TYR A 494 31.52 5.35 -7.60
N VAL A 495 30.44 4.64 -7.26
CA VAL A 495 30.10 4.34 -5.86
C VAL A 495 31.14 3.41 -5.23
N GLN A 496 31.57 2.35 -5.92
CA GLN A 496 32.60 1.43 -5.42
C GLN A 496 33.94 2.15 -5.18
N ASN A 497 34.39 2.98 -6.12
CA ASN A 497 35.65 3.72 -5.98
C ASN A 497 35.61 4.73 -4.82
N ARG A 498 34.44 5.29 -4.52
CA ARG A 498 34.28 6.33 -3.49
C ARG A 498 34.02 5.77 -2.11
N PHE A 499 33.34 4.62 -2.01
CA PHE A 499 32.80 4.09 -0.74
C PHE A 499 33.17 2.63 -0.45
N GLY A 500 33.81 1.93 -1.40
CA GLY A 500 34.15 0.50 -1.28
C GLY A 500 35.24 0.17 -0.27
N ASN A 501 36.01 1.15 0.18
CA ASN A 501 37.12 0.98 1.15
C ASN A 501 36.74 1.38 2.57
#